data_AF-A0A378KTI4-F1
#
_entry.id   AF-A0A378KTI4-F1
#
_cell.length_a   1.000
_cell.length_b   1.000
_cell.length_c   1.000
_cell.angle_alpha   90.00
_cell.angle_beta   90.00
_cell.angle_gamma   90.00
#
_symmetry.space_group_name_H-M   'P 1'
#
loop_
_entity.id
_entity.type
_entity.pdbx_description
1 polymer ?
#
loop_
_entity_poly.entity_id
_entity_poly.type
_entity_poly.pdbx_seq_one_letter_code
_entity_poly.pdbx_strand_id
1 'polypeptide(L)'
;MILYLSRVHFPVTTLGPGRRIGIWFQGCTIRCSGCISADTWNTKKDGIEVKYLIEGISPWLYEADGITISGGEPFDQPEALISLLKQLRLETSSDILVYSGYAYEKISHYVTKCDGLIDALISDPYEENTKQTLALRGSDNQRLHYLTPLGEMRFSQFDRKLQTSDKTFDLMYEEEEETTWLAGIPRRNDMVRLQHILAKKGHVAITTQDKRSMKERTL
;
A
#
# COMPACT_ATOMS: atom_id res chain seq x y z
N MET A 1 15.49 -7.30 -14.23
CA MET A 1 14.98 -7.70 -12.90
C MET A 1 13.48 -7.87 -13.02
N ILE A 2 12.95 -9.03 -12.62
CA ILE A 2 11.50 -9.31 -12.64
C ILE A 2 10.89 -8.89 -11.31
N LEU A 3 9.70 -8.28 -11.39
CA LEU A 3 8.92 -7.78 -10.28
C LEU A 3 7.49 -8.30 -10.42
N TYR A 4 6.88 -8.75 -9.33
CA TYR A 4 5.49 -9.18 -9.30
C TYR A 4 4.62 -8.12 -8.63
N LEU A 5 3.67 -7.58 -9.38
CA LEU A 5 2.78 -6.51 -8.92
C LEU A 5 1.32 -6.97 -8.92
N SER A 6 0.57 -6.53 -7.93
CA SER A 6 -0.88 -6.67 -7.92
C SER A 6 -1.52 -5.62 -8.82
N ARG A 7 -1.12 -4.35 -8.69
CA ARG A 7 -1.61 -3.25 -9.52
C ARG A 7 -0.73 -2.02 -9.39
N VAL A 8 -0.93 -1.08 -10.30
CA VAL A 8 -0.32 0.24 -10.32
C VAL A 8 -1.40 1.23 -10.72
N HIS A 9 -1.48 2.37 -10.04
CA HIS A 9 -2.53 3.36 -10.33
C HIS A 9 -2.07 4.79 -10.07
N PHE A 10 -2.62 5.72 -10.85
CA PHE A 10 -2.50 7.15 -10.66
C PHE A 10 -3.81 7.85 -11.07
N PRO A 11 -4.30 8.86 -10.32
CA PRO A 11 -3.77 9.34 -9.04
C PRO A 11 -4.28 8.52 -7.84
N VAL A 12 -3.47 8.42 -6.78
CA VAL A 12 -3.85 7.94 -5.45
C VAL A 12 -3.68 9.09 -4.46
N THR A 13 -4.72 9.43 -3.70
CA THR A 13 -4.72 10.62 -2.83
C THR A 13 -4.81 10.29 -1.35
N THR A 14 -5.04 9.01 -1.03
CA THR A 14 -5.32 8.54 0.35
C THR A 14 -4.13 7.88 1.05
N LEU A 15 -3.01 7.65 0.33
CA LEU A 15 -1.84 6.92 0.83
C LEU A 15 -0.57 7.80 0.88
N GLY A 16 -0.71 9.05 1.30
CA GLY A 16 0.37 10.02 1.44
C GLY A 16 -0.07 11.41 0.96
N PRO A 17 0.81 12.43 1.05
CA PRO A 17 0.49 13.78 0.58
C PRO A 17 0.44 13.86 -0.94
N GLY A 18 -0.54 14.61 -1.46
CA GLY A 18 -0.68 14.94 -2.89
C GLY A 18 -1.31 13.81 -3.72
N ARG A 19 -1.16 13.92 -5.04
CA ARG A 19 -1.53 12.92 -6.04
C ARG A 19 -0.34 12.00 -6.29
N ARG A 20 -0.47 10.75 -5.89
CA ARG A 20 0.66 9.80 -5.86
C ARG A 20 0.47 8.68 -6.86
N ILE A 21 1.57 8.15 -7.37
CA ILE A 21 1.56 6.84 -8.05
C ILE A 21 1.55 5.78 -6.96
N GLY A 22 0.49 4.97 -6.91
CA GLY A 22 0.44 3.79 -6.05
C GLY A 22 0.97 2.56 -6.78
N ILE A 23 1.93 1.86 -6.19
CA ILE A 23 2.50 0.61 -6.69
C ILE A 23 2.28 -0.47 -5.64
N TRP A 24 1.44 -1.45 -5.92
CA TRP A 24 1.15 -2.55 -5.00
C TRP A 24 1.86 -3.82 -5.44
N PHE A 25 2.76 -4.34 -4.59
CA PHE A 25 3.44 -5.60 -4.84
C PHE A 25 2.47 -6.77 -4.69
N GLN A 26 2.77 -7.88 -5.37
CA GLN A 26 2.04 -9.13 -5.25
C GLN A 26 2.74 -10.07 -4.27
N GLY A 27 1.95 -10.76 -3.43
CA GLY A 27 2.42 -11.74 -2.46
C GLY A 27 2.77 -11.13 -1.11
N CYS A 28 2.28 -11.74 -0.02
CA CYS A 28 2.62 -11.38 1.36
C CYS A 28 2.73 -12.65 2.20
N THR A 29 3.90 -12.90 2.78
CA THR A 29 4.13 -14.03 3.69
C THR A 29 3.56 -13.80 5.10
N ILE A 30 3.29 -12.55 5.47
CA ILE A 30 2.84 -12.16 6.82
C ILE A 30 1.36 -12.50 7.05
N ARG A 31 0.51 -12.23 6.05
CA ARG A 31 -0.93 -12.53 6.04
C ARG A 31 -1.66 -12.08 7.31
N CYS A 32 -1.45 -10.82 7.71
CA CYS A 32 -2.06 -10.24 8.92
C CYS A 32 -3.57 -10.47 8.95
N SER A 33 -4.12 -10.84 10.11
CA SER A 33 -5.56 -10.97 10.29
C SER A 33 -6.25 -9.61 10.06
N GLY A 34 -7.33 -9.60 9.29
CA GLY A 34 -8.07 -8.37 8.97
C GLY A 34 -7.38 -7.41 7.99
N CYS A 35 -6.29 -7.83 7.32
CA CYS A 35 -5.59 -7.03 6.32
C CYS A 35 -6.53 -6.57 5.19
N ILE A 36 -6.54 -5.27 4.87
CA ILE A 36 -7.34 -4.74 3.76
C ILE A 36 -6.80 -5.20 2.40
N SER A 37 -5.49 -5.39 2.27
CA SER A 37 -4.84 -5.81 1.03
C SER A 37 -4.73 -7.34 0.89
N ALA A 38 -5.65 -8.10 1.50
CA ALA A 38 -5.62 -9.57 1.44
C ALA A 38 -5.79 -10.14 0.02
N ASP A 39 -6.36 -9.35 -0.90
CA ASP A 39 -6.42 -9.63 -2.33
C ASP A 39 -5.04 -9.71 -2.99
N THR A 40 -4.03 -9.03 -2.43
CA THR A 40 -2.63 -9.10 -2.89
C THR A 40 -1.89 -10.35 -2.43
N TRP A 41 -2.49 -11.23 -1.61
CA TRP A 41 -1.79 -12.41 -1.08
C TRP A 41 -1.59 -13.55 -2.07
N ASN A 42 -2.44 -13.62 -3.09
CA ASN A 42 -2.31 -14.66 -4.11
C ASN A 42 -0.96 -14.51 -4.84
N THR A 43 -0.31 -15.59 -5.23
CA THR A 43 1.01 -15.52 -5.88
C THR A 43 0.95 -15.74 -7.39
N LYS A 44 -0.25 -15.97 -7.94
CA LYS A 44 -0.45 -16.20 -9.38
C LYS A 44 -0.68 -14.89 -10.12
N LYS A 45 0.40 -14.19 -10.45
CA LYS A 45 0.44 -13.17 -11.52
C LYS A 45 1.74 -13.30 -12.28
N ASP A 46 1.71 -12.98 -13.57
CA ASP A 46 2.91 -12.90 -14.37
C ASP A 46 3.79 -11.73 -13.89
N GLY A 47 5.10 -11.95 -13.90
CA GLY A 47 6.06 -10.94 -13.52
C GLY A 47 6.29 -9.94 -14.66
N ILE A 48 6.58 -8.69 -14.31
CA ILE A 48 6.97 -7.62 -15.24
C ILE A 48 8.44 -7.27 -15.02
N GLU A 49 9.20 -7.00 -16.09
CA GLU A 49 10.53 -6.42 -15.91
C GLU A 49 10.39 -4.97 -15.41
N VAL A 50 11.21 -4.60 -14.42
CA VAL A 50 11.20 -3.24 -13.85
C VAL A 50 11.25 -2.14 -14.92
N LYS A 51 12.02 -2.33 -16.00
CA LYS A 51 12.11 -1.35 -17.09
C LYS A 51 10.75 -1.06 -17.76
N TYR A 52 9.94 -2.09 -17.98
CA TYR A 52 8.63 -1.96 -18.63
C TYR A 52 7.61 -1.30 -17.71
N LEU A 53 7.72 -1.54 -16.40
CA LEU A 53 6.92 -0.79 -15.43
C LEU A 53 7.26 0.71 -15.50
N ILE A 54 8.55 1.05 -15.48
CA ILE A 54 9.02 2.45 -15.53
C ILE A 54 8.55 3.14 -16.81
N GLU A 55 8.71 2.49 -17.96
CA GLU A 55 8.20 2.98 -19.24
C GLU A 55 6.68 3.23 -19.19
N GLY A 56 5.92 2.28 -18.62
CA GLY A 56 4.47 2.38 -18.50
C GLY A 56 3.98 3.51 -17.58
N ILE A 57 4.70 3.81 -16.50
CA ILE A 57 4.33 4.89 -15.56
C ILE A 57 5.01 6.22 -15.86
N SER A 58 5.88 6.29 -16.87
CA SER A 58 6.65 7.49 -17.20
C SER A 58 5.78 8.75 -17.35
N PRO A 59 4.63 8.74 -18.04
CA PRO A 59 3.75 9.91 -18.10
C PRO A 59 3.29 10.40 -16.72
N TRP A 60 2.99 9.48 -15.80
CA TRP A 60 2.53 9.81 -14.46
C TRP A 60 3.63 10.38 -13.58
N LEU A 61 4.91 10.01 -13.82
CA LEU A 61 6.04 10.50 -13.04
C LEU A 61 6.21 12.03 -13.14
N TYR A 62 5.79 12.63 -14.26
CA TYR A 62 5.82 14.09 -14.45
C TYR A 62 4.67 14.82 -13.74
N GLU A 63 3.57 14.13 -13.45
CA GLU A 63 2.37 14.71 -12.80
C GLU A 63 2.28 14.40 -11.31
N ALA A 64 3.02 13.39 -10.83
CA ALA A 64 2.88 12.86 -9.49
C ALA A 64 3.68 13.67 -8.46
N ASP A 65 3.00 14.01 -7.36
CA ASP A 65 3.61 14.67 -6.19
C ASP A 65 4.50 13.71 -5.37
N GLY A 66 4.39 12.40 -5.62
CA GLY A 66 5.09 11.36 -4.88
C GLY A 66 4.70 9.95 -5.34
N ILE A 67 5.38 8.95 -4.79
CA ILE A 67 5.14 7.54 -5.08
C ILE A 67 4.89 6.82 -3.76
N THR A 68 3.85 5.99 -3.72
CA THR A 68 3.61 5.09 -2.60
C THR A 68 3.76 3.66 -3.05
N ILE A 69 4.71 2.95 -2.47
CA ILE A 69 4.91 1.52 -2.64
C ILE A 69 4.25 0.82 -1.46
N SER A 70 3.34 -0.10 -1.76
CA SER A 70 2.55 -0.84 -0.77
C SER A 70 2.29 -2.25 -1.32
N GLY A 71 1.25 -2.92 -0.79
CA GLY A 71 0.69 -4.15 -1.34
C GLY A 71 1.60 -5.37 -1.21
N GLY A 72 0.99 -6.52 -1.03
CA GLY A 72 1.69 -7.72 -0.63
C GLY A 72 2.58 -7.42 0.58
N GLU A 73 3.85 -7.72 0.43
CA GLU A 73 4.94 -7.22 1.26
C GLU A 73 6.10 -6.85 0.32
N PRO A 74 6.45 -5.57 0.14
CA PRO A 74 7.54 -5.19 -0.78
C PRO A 74 8.87 -5.85 -0.45
N PHE A 75 9.17 -6.08 0.84
CA PHE A 75 10.41 -6.73 1.28
C PHE A 75 10.40 -8.25 1.14
N ASP A 76 9.31 -8.87 0.66
CA ASP A 76 9.33 -10.26 0.18
C ASP A 76 9.91 -10.36 -1.25
N GLN A 77 10.13 -9.24 -1.93
CA GLN A 77 10.82 -9.14 -3.23
C GLN A 77 11.96 -8.08 -3.19
N PRO A 78 12.94 -8.20 -2.27
CA PRO A 78 13.83 -7.10 -1.95
C PRO A 78 14.75 -6.67 -3.10
N GLU A 79 15.25 -7.61 -3.93
CA GLU A 79 16.09 -7.28 -5.09
C GLU A 79 15.29 -6.54 -6.17
N ALA A 80 14.03 -6.91 -6.37
CA ALA A 80 13.13 -6.24 -7.30
C ALA A 80 12.74 -4.84 -6.80
N LEU A 81 12.46 -4.70 -5.50
CA LEU A 81 12.22 -3.42 -4.85
C LEU A 81 13.41 -2.47 -5.00
N ILE A 82 14.63 -2.92 -4.69
CA ILE A 82 15.85 -2.10 -4.86
C ILE A 82 16.04 -1.70 -6.32
N SER A 83 15.83 -2.62 -7.26
CA SER A 83 15.93 -2.32 -8.70
C SER A 83 14.90 -1.27 -9.14
N LEU A 84 13.66 -1.36 -8.66
CA LEU A 84 12.61 -0.40 -8.92
C LEU A 84 12.96 0.98 -8.37
N LEU A 85 13.34 1.04 -7.09
CA LEU A 85 13.70 2.29 -6.41
C LEU A 85 14.85 3.02 -7.11
N LYS A 86 15.88 2.28 -7.54
CA LYS A 86 16.99 2.86 -8.31
C LYS A 86 16.53 3.50 -9.61
N GLN A 87 15.64 2.83 -10.37
CA GLN A 87 15.11 3.38 -11.61
C GLN A 87 14.22 4.60 -11.36
N LEU A 88 13.33 4.54 -10.37
CA LEU A 88 12.50 5.69 -9.99
C LEU A 88 13.33 6.93 -9.66
N ARG A 89 14.47 6.76 -8.98
CA ARG A 89 15.39 7.86 -8.66
C ARG A 89 16.14 8.45 -9.85
N LEU A 90 16.22 7.73 -10.97
CA LEU A 90 16.74 8.28 -12.23
C LEU A 90 15.70 9.14 -12.94
N GLU A 91 14.42 8.79 -12.79
CA GLU A 91 13.31 9.42 -13.52
C GLU A 91 12.63 10.56 -12.75
N THR A 92 12.66 10.55 -11.41
CA THR A 92 11.99 11.58 -10.60
C THR A 92 12.69 11.88 -9.28
N SER A 93 12.49 13.12 -8.80
CA SER A 93 12.90 13.60 -7.48
C SER A 93 11.77 13.61 -6.45
N SER A 94 10.55 13.17 -6.83
CA SER A 94 9.40 13.12 -5.94
C SER A 94 9.61 12.14 -4.78
N ASP A 95 8.92 12.38 -3.67
CA ASP A 95 9.08 11.61 -2.44
C ASP A 95 8.55 10.16 -2.60
N ILE A 96 9.27 9.19 -2.04
CA ILE A 96 8.90 7.76 -2.04
C ILE A 96 8.57 7.32 -0.62
N LEU A 97 7.30 6.93 -0.42
CA LEU A 97 6.79 6.27 0.78
C LEU A 97 6.71 4.77 0.53
N VAL A 98 7.25 3.95 1.44
CA VAL A 98 7.10 2.50 1.41
C VAL A 98 6.33 2.03 2.64
N TYR A 99 5.34 1.15 2.43
CA TYR A 99 4.70 0.39 3.51
C TYR A 99 5.30 -1.01 3.58
N SER A 100 5.63 -1.47 4.78
CA SER A 100 6.00 -2.85 5.08
C SER A 100 5.27 -3.32 6.33
N GLY A 101 4.76 -4.56 6.28
CA GLY A 101 4.25 -5.27 7.43
C GLY A 101 5.34 -5.92 8.28
N TYR A 102 6.63 -5.83 7.91
CA TYR A 102 7.71 -6.28 8.78
C TYR A 102 8.10 -5.21 9.80
N ALA A 103 8.46 -5.66 11.00
CA ALA A 103 9.13 -4.79 11.96
C ALA A 103 10.43 -4.25 11.36
N TYR A 104 10.73 -2.98 11.62
CA TYR A 104 11.90 -2.29 11.06
C TYR A 104 13.19 -3.09 11.26
N GLU A 105 13.36 -3.68 12.43
CA GLU A 105 14.53 -4.47 12.81
C GLU A 105 14.78 -5.62 11.84
N LYS A 106 13.71 -6.29 11.38
CA LYS A 106 13.77 -7.43 10.45
C LYS A 106 14.23 -7.03 9.05
N ILE A 107 13.90 -5.82 8.61
CA ILE A 107 14.21 -5.32 7.26
C ILE A 107 15.31 -4.26 7.23
N SER A 108 15.86 -3.89 8.39
CA SER A 108 16.86 -2.82 8.56
C SER A 108 18.06 -2.94 7.62
N HIS A 109 18.53 -4.16 7.39
CA HIS A 109 19.63 -4.43 6.46
C HIS A 109 19.27 -4.17 4.98
N TYR A 110 18.02 -4.40 4.56
CA TYR A 110 17.54 -4.02 3.24
C TYR A 110 17.29 -2.52 3.16
N VAL A 111 16.71 -1.91 4.20
CA VAL A 111 16.52 -0.45 4.28
C VAL A 111 17.86 0.28 4.13
N THR A 112 18.92 -0.23 4.76
CA THR A 112 20.28 0.30 4.62
C THR A 112 20.82 0.19 3.18
N LYS A 113 20.49 -0.90 2.46
CA LYS A 113 20.83 -1.04 1.03
C LYS A 113 20.03 -0.09 0.13
N CYS A 114 18.91 0.42 0.64
CA CYS A 114 18.06 1.42 0.00
C CYS A 114 18.37 2.85 0.46
N ASP A 115 19.55 3.11 1.04
CA ASP A 115 19.92 4.44 1.52
C ASP A 115 19.74 5.53 0.44
N GLY A 116 19.05 6.61 0.79
CA GLY A 116 18.64 7.68 -0.13
C GLY A 116 17.57 7.30 -1.17
N LEU A 117 17.16 6.04 -1.26
CA LEU A 117 16.17 5.57 -2.24
C LEU A 117 14.74 5.58 -1.70
N ILE A 118 14.56 5.51 -0.37
CA ILE A 118 13.26 5.59 0.29
C ILE A 118 13.27 6.82 1.18
N ASP A 119 12.26 7.70 1.08
CA ASP A 119 12.19 8.91 1.89
C ASP A 119 11.49 8.66 3.23
N ALA A 120 10.39 7.91 3.20
CA ALA A 120 9.67 7.50 4.39
C ALA A 120 9.27 6.03 4.34
N LEU A 121 9.25 5.40 5.51
CA LEU A 121 8.85 4.01 5.68
C LEU A 121 7.79 3.91 6.77
N ILE A 122 6.70 3.21 6.50
CA ILE A 122 5.78 2.74 7.53
C ILE A 122 6.06 1.24 7.74
N SER A 123 6.44 0.88 8.96
CA SER A 123 6.80 -0.50 9.32
C SER A 123 5.79 -1.13 10.28
N ASP A 124 6.03 -2.41 10.56
CA ASP A 124 5.35 -3.27 11.52
C ASP A 124 4.03 -3.90 11.03
N PRO A 125 3.73 -5.14 11.49
CA PRO A 125 2.52 -5.83 11.07
C PRO A 125 1.26 -5.05 11.45
N TYR A 126 0.23 -5.18 10.62
CA TYR A 126 -1.09 -4.70 10.99
C TYR A 126 -1.65 -5.52 12.17
N GLU A 127 -2.06 -4.84 13.23
CA GLU A 127 -2.68 -5.46 14.40
C GLU A 127 -4.15 -5.03 14.54
N GLU A 128 -5.07 -5.93 14.18
CA GLU A 128 -6.53 -5.68 14.17
C GLU A 128 -7.06 -5.17 15.52
N ASN A 129 -6.55 -5.73 16.62
CA ASN A 129 -7.01 -5.45 17.99
C ASN A 129 -6.40 -4.18 18.61
N THR A 130 -5.50 -3.52 17.92
CA THR A 130 -4.97 -2.23 18.37
C THR A 130 -5.83 -1.08 17.89
N LYS A 131 -5.67 0.05 18.57
CA LYS A 131 -6.28 1.31 18.15
C LYS A 131 -5.73 1.73 16.78
N GLN A 132 -6.54 2.49 16.06
CA GLN A 132 -6.18 3.12 14.79
C GLN A 132 -6.45 4.61 14.95
N THR A 133 -5.50 5.30 15.56
CA THR A 133 -5.59 6.72 15.88
C THR A 133 -4.53 7.54 15.18
N LEU A 134 -3.51 6.95 14.56
CA LEU A 134 -2.43 7.68 13.88
C LEU A 134 -2.65 7.83 12.38
N ALA A 135 -2.29 8.98 11.83
CA ALA A 135 -2.41 9.25 10.39
C ALA A 135 -1.50 8.33 9.57
N LEU A 136 -1.98 7.89 8.39
CA LEU A 136 -1.30 6.95 7.50
C LEU A 136 -1.02 5.55 8.07
N ARG A 137 -1.50 5.21 9.28
CA ARG A 137 -1.27 3.88 9.87
C ARG A 137 -2.57 3.12 10.04
N GLY A 138 -2.54 1.82 9.69
CA GLY A 138 -3.66 0.90 9.89
C GLY A 138 -3.82 0.49 11.35
N SER A 139 -2.74 0.52 12.13
CA SER A 139 -2.71 0.21 13.56
C SER A 139 -1.66 1.04 14.30
N ASP A 140 -1.91 1.37 15.57
CA ASP A 140 -1.07 2.28 16.37
C ASP A 140 0.31 1.70 16.73
N ASN A 141 0.53 0.40 16.54
CA ASN A 141 1.86 -0.22 16.66
C ASN A 141 2.79 0.13 15.48
N GLN A 142 2.25 0.57 14.35
CA GLN A 142 3.02 0.86 13.14
C GLN A 142 3.80 2.15 13.26
N ARG A 143 5.09 2.10 12.93
CA ARG A 143 6.02 3.21 13.05
C ARG A 143 6.23 3.90 11.72
N LEU A 144 6.27 5.23 11.72
CA LEU A 144 6.69 6.05 10.58
C LEU A 144 8.14 6.44 10.80
N HIS A 145 8.99 6.13 9.83
CA HIS A 145 10.41 6.47 9.83
C HIS A 145 10.67 7.50 8.74
N TYR A 146 11.41 8.55 9.08
CA TYR A 146 11.97 9.48 8.12
C TYR A 146 13.38 9.02 7.79
N LEU A 147 13.60 8.59 6.56
CA LEU A 147 14.87 8.03 6.12
C LEU A 147 15.72 9.06 5.38
N THR A 148 15.11 10.15 4.90
CA THR A 148 15.80 11.28 4.26
C THR A 148 15.24 12.62 4.79
N PRO A 149 15.96 13.75 4.60
CA PRO A 149 15.43 15.08 4.90
C PRO A 149 14.14 15.41 4.13
N LEU A 150 14.00 14.93 2.89
CA LEU A 150 12.77 15.07 2.11
C LEU A 150 11.62 14.32 2.78
N GLY A 151 11.88 13.11 3.26
CA GLY A 151 10.92 12.31 4.02
C GLY A 151 10.44 13.01 5.28
N GLU A 152 11.35 13.57 6.08
CA GLU A 152 11.00 14.32 7.27
C GLU A 152 10.13 15.55 6.93
N MET A 153 10.55 16.34 5.95
CA MET A 153 9.82 17.52 5.49
C MET A 153 8.40 17.18 5.03
N ARG A 154 8.23 16.08 4.28
CA ARG A 154 6.95 15.70 3.68
C ARG A 154 6.03 14.97 4.66
N PHE A 155 6.58 14.12 5.54
CA PHE A 155 5.80 13.16 6.33
C PHE A 155 5.68 13.49 7.81
N SER A 156 6.46 14.43 8.37
CA SER A 156 6.32 14.85 9.77
C SER A 156 4.91 15.35 10.13
N GLN A 157 4.22 15.99 9.17
CA GLN A 157 2.83 16.43 9.34
C GLN A 157 1.82 15.29 9.57
N PHE A 158 2.19 14.04 9.29
CA PHE A 158 1.36 12.86 9.53
C PHE A 158 1.71 12.16 10.85
N ASP A 159 2.69 12.65 11.61
CA ASP A 159 2.98 12.15 12.96
C ASP A 159 2.07 12.80 14.00
N ARG A 160 0.77 12.52 13.80
CA ARG A 160 -0.33 13.09 14.56
C ARG A 160 -1.49 12.11 14.60
N LYS A 161 -2.50 12.45 15.40
CA LYS A 161 -3.77 11.73 15.41
C LYS A 161 -4.56 11.96 14.11
N LEU A 162 -5.36 10.96 13.73
CA LEU A 162 -6.30 10.98 12.63
C LEU A 162 -7.37 12.05 12.84
N GLN A 163 -7.58 12.82 11.79
CA GLN A 163 -8.65 13.80 11.65
C GLN A 163 -9.77 13.23 10.77
N THR A 164 -10.88 13.94 10.66
CA THR A 164 -12.01 13.50 9.82
C THR A 164 -11.65 13.48 8.34
N SER A 165 -10.81 14.40 7.89
CA SER A 165 -10.32 14.51 6.51
C SER A 165 -9.43 13.34 6.08
N ASP A 166 -8.75 12.67 7.02
CA ASP A 166 -7.87 11.52 6.71
C ASP A 166 -8.67 10.24 6.42
N LYS A 167 -9.99 10.27 6.60
CA LYS A 167 -10.85 9.08 6.61
C LYS A 167 -11.64 9.00 5.30
N THR A 168 -10.91 8.97 4.21
CA THR A 168 -11.40 8.95 2.83
C THR A 168 -10.85 7.73 2.09
N PHE A 169 -11.51 7.36 0.98
CA PHE A 169 -11.05 6.34 0.06
C PHE A 169 -11.04 6.92 -1.35
N ASP A 170 -10.06 6.52 -2.14
CA ASP A 170 -10.15 6.63 -3.58
C ASP A 170 -10.93 5.42 -4.12
N LEU A 171 -11.88 5.66 -5.02
CA LEU A 171 -12.61 4.61 -5.74
C LEU A 171 -12.11 4.59 -7.19
N MET A 172 -11.53 3.46 -7.59
CA MET A 172 -10.93 3.27 -8.91
C MET A 172 -11.76 2.28 -9.72
N TYR A 173 -11.89 2.54 -11.02
CA TYR A 173 -12.51 1.62 -11.98
C TYR A 173 -11.43 1.08 -12.92
N GLU A 174 -11.36 -0.25 -13.04
CA GLU A 174 -10.45 -0.95 -13.96
C GLU A 174 -11.27 -1.46 -15.14
N GLU A 175 -11.11 -0.83 -16.30
CA GLU A 175 -11.94 -1.08 -17.48
C GLU A 175 -11.78 -2.50 -18.05
N GLU A 176 -10.54 -3.02 -18.09
CA GLU A 176 -10.23 -4.32 -18.70
C GLU A 176 -10.87 -5.49 -17.94
N GLU A 177 -10.89 -5.41 -16.61
CA GLU A 177 -11.44 -6.44 -15.73
C GLU A 177 -12.88 -6.12 -15.29
N GLU A 178 -13.43 -4.98 -15.73
CA GLU A 178 -14.73 -4.42 -15.28
C GLU A 178 -14.89 -4.41 -13.75
N THR A 179 -13.78 -4.19 -13.02
CA THR A 179 -13.78 -4.20 -11.55
C THR A 179 -13.68 -2.81 -10.96
N THR A 180 -14.20 -2.66 -9.74
CA THR A 180 -14.02 -1.45 -8.94
C THR A 180 -13.25 -1.81 -7.67
N TRP A 181 -12.29 -0.98 -7.28
CA TRP A 181 -11.51 -1.20 -6.06
C TRP A 181 -11.27 0.10 -5.30
N LEU A 182 -10.94 -0.04 -4.01
CA LEU A 182 -10.75 1.07 -3.09
C LEU A 182 -9.28 1.16 -2.67
N ALA A 183 -8.72 2.37 -2.69
CA ALA A 183 -7.44 2.67 -2.06
C ALA A 183 -7.66 3.54 -0.82
N GLY A 184 -6.92 3.26 0.25
CA GLY A 184 -6.98 4.03 1.49
C GLY A 184 -6.91 3.14 2.73
N ILE A 185 -6.89 3.77 3.90
CA ILE A 185 -6.83 3.08 5.19
C ILE A 185 -8.22 3.13 5.84
N PRO A 186 -8.99 2.04 5.83
CA PRO A 186 -10.35 2.02 6.33
C PRO A 186 -10.37 2.23 7.84
N ARG A 187 -11.46 2.80 8.38
CA ARG A 187 -11.69 2.67 9.82
C ARG A 187 -12.04 1.22 10.12
N ARG A 188 -11.84 0.84 11.38
CA ARG A 188 -12.39 -0.41 11.92
C ARG A 188 -13.86 -0.54 11.54
N ASN A 189 -14.20 -1.66 10.92
CA ASN A 189 -15.55 -2.04 10.48
C ASN A 189 -16.16 -1.18 9.36
N ASP A 190 -15.43 -0.31 8.67
CA ASP A 190 -16.01 0.46 7.55
C ASP A 190 -16.53 -0.46 6.44
N MET A 191 -15.79 -1.52 6.11
CA MET A 191 -16.23 -2.50 5.09
C MET A 191 -17.43 -3.31 5.56
N VAL A 192 -17.49 -3.67 6.84
CA VAL A 192 -18.66 -4.32 7.46
C VAL A 192 -19.87 -3.38 7.45
N ARG A 193 -19.67 -2.09 7.70
CA ARG A 193 -20.74 -1.09 7.64
C ARG A 193 -21.25 -0.93 6.20
N LEU A 194 -20.35 -0.88 5.22
CA LEU A 194 -20.70 -0.84 3.80
C LEU A 194 -21.51 -2.07 3.41
N GLN A 195 -21.07 -3.27 3.80
CA GLN A 195 -21.79 -4.53 3.58
C GLN A 195 -23.23 -4.46 4.15
N HIS A 196 -23.40 -3.98 5.38
CA HIS A 196 -24.74 -3.83 5.99
C HIS A 196 -25.62 -2.81 5.25
N ILE A 197 -25.06 -1.70 4.78
CA ILE A 197 -25.81 -0.69 4.01
C ILE A 197 -26.29 -1.29 2.69
N LEU A 198 -25.42 -2.02 1.99
CA LEU A 198 -25.73 -2.71 0.74
C LEU A 198 -26.79 -3.81 0.96
N ALA A 199 -26.67 -4.61 2.01
CA ALA A 199 -27.63 -5.66 2.37
C ALA A 199 -29.04 -5.11 2.62
N LYS A 200 -29.15 -3.96 3.30
CA LYS A 200 -30.44 -3.28 3.50
C LYS A 200 -31.12 -2.81 2.21
N LYS A 201 -30.36 -2.72 1.12
CA LYS A 201 -30.85 -2.36 -0.22
C LYS A 201 -31.02 -3.57 -1.13
N GLY A 202 -30.88 -4.79 -0.61
CA GLY A 202 -31.05 -6.03 -1.35
C GLY A 202 -29.80 -6.50 -2.09
N HIS A 203 -28.63 -5.88 -1.85
CA HIS A 203 -27.36 -6.31 -2.44
C HIS A 203 -26.63 -7.28 -1.51
N VAL A 204 -25.96 -8.29 -2.08
CA VAL A 204 -25.04 -9.15 -1.34
C VAL A 204 -23.62 -8.64 -1.55
N ALA A 205 -22.91 -8.34 -0.46
CA ALA A 205 -21.50 -8.02 -0.48
C ALA A 205 -20.74 -9.01 0.40
N ILE A 206 -19.61 -9.51 -0.08
CA ILE A 206 -18.70 -10.39 0.66
C ILE A 206 -17.36 -9.67 0.70
N THR A 207 -16.70 -9.65 1.86
CA THR A 207 -15.41 -8.98 2.02
C THR A 207 -14.37 -9.98 2.48
N THR A 208 -13.10 -9.72 2.22
CA THR A 208 -11.99 -10.54 2.75
C THR A 208 -11.87 -10.50 4.27
N GLN A 209 -12.52 -9.53 4.93
CA GLN A 209 -12.67 -9.47 6.39
C GLN A 209 -13.77 -10.42 6.91
N ASP A 210 -14.62 -10.96 6.04
CA ASP A 210 -15.62 -11.95 6.43
C ASP A 210 -14.93 -13.28 6.72
N LYS A 211 -14.83 -13.65 8.01
CA LYS A 211 -14.25 -14.93 8.44
C LYS A 211 -14.95 -16.15 7.81
N ARG A 212 -16.17 -15.99 7.26
CA ARG A 212 -16.86 -17.05 6.50
C ARG A 212 -16.25 -17.28 5.13
N SER A 213 -15.79 -16.22 4.43
CA SER A 213 -15.16 -16.35 3.11
C SER A 213 -13.77 -17.00 3.18
N MET A 214 -13.14 -17.01 4.36
CA MET A 214 -11.88 -17.73 4.59
C MET A 214 -12.07 -19.26 4.68
N LYS A 215 -13.25 -19.75 5.09
CA LYS A 215 -13.53 -21.20 5.13
C LYS A 215 -13.68 -21.82 3.74
N GLU A 216 -14.19 -21.07 2.78
CA GLU A 216 -14.41 -21.57 1.41
C GLU A 216 -13.14 -21.60 0.55
N ARG A 217 -12.06 -20.91 0.96
CA ARG A 217 -10.77 -20.91 0.25
C ARG A 217 -9.79 -22.00 0.72
N THR A 218 -10.23 -22.90 1.60
CA THR A 218 -9.40 -24.01 2.14
C THR A 218 -9.84 -25.38 1.60
N LEU A 219 -10.51 -25.41 0.44
CA LEU A 219 -10.86 -26.62 -0.30
C LEU A 219 -10.23 -26.58 -1.70
#